data_AF-A0A954QAR8-F1
#
_entry.id   AF-A0A954QAR8-F1
#
_cell.length_a   1.000
_cell.length_b   1.000
_cell.length_c   1.000
_cell.angle_alpha   90.00
_cell.angle_beta   90.00
_cell.angle_gamma   90.00
#
_symmetry.space_group_name_H-M   'P 1'
#
loop_
_entity.id
_entity.type
_entity.pdbx_description
1 polymer ?
#
loop_
_entity_poly.entity_id
_entity_poly.type
_entity_poly.pdbx_seq_one_letter_code
_entity_poly.pdbx_strand_id
1 'polypeptide(L)'
;MSSGDLNSSQAAQRLGIAVSTFYEWLSQSDAGEFVIRGQAITIRYLQGGRRGQGRIRIDESEIDRLKEAMRVFPQPQPRRRPPVQLRDFPGITVQLGRPDD
;
A
#
# COMPACT_ATOMS: atom_id res chain seq x y z
N MET A 1 6.06 26.59 -6.06
CA MET A 1 5.83 25.14 -6.20
C MET A 1 5.35 24.90 -7.61
N SER A 2 6.18 24.32 -8.47
CA SER A 2 5.79 24.05 -9.86
C SER A 2 4.73 22.97 -9.82
N SER A 3 3.46 23.34 -10.03
CA SER A 3 2.33 22.41 -10.04
C SER A 3 2.12 21.97 -11.49
N GLY A 4 2.75 20.86 -11.86
CA GLY A 4 2.64 20.28 -13.19
C GLY A 4 1.57 19.19 -13.24
N ASP A 5 0.61 19.32 -14.15
CA ASP A 5 -0.35 18.27 -14.42
C ASP A 5 0.24 17.21 -15.36
N LEU A 6 0.26 15.96 -14.89
CA LEU A 6 0.71 14.79 -15.64
C LEU A 6 -0.46 14.06 -16.27
N ASN A 7 -0.25 13.48 -17.46
CA ASN A 7 -1.19 12.50 -18.01
C ASN A 7 -0.94 11.11 -17.41
N SER A 8 -1.86 10.17 -17.67
CA SER A 8 -1.77 8.78 -17.15
C SER A 8 -0.45 8.09 -17.48
N SER A 9 0.09 8.26 -18.69
CA SER A 9 1.35 7.64 -19.09
C SER A 9 2.54 8.20 -18.33
N GLN A 10 2.58 9.52 -18.12
CA GLN A 10 3.62 10.19 -17.34
C GLN A 10 3.54 9.83 -15.86
N ALA A 11 2.33 9.77 -15.30
CA ALA A 11 2.08 9.35 -13.94
C ALA A 11 2.55 7.91 -13.69
N ALA A 12 2.12 6.97 -14.55
CA ALA A 12 2.52 5.56 -14.48
C ALA A 12 4.04 5.38 -14.60
N GLN A 13 4.66 6.08 -15.56
CA GLN A 13 6.11 6.07 -15.74
C GLN A 13 6.84 6.54 -14.48
N ARG A 14 6.37 7.61 -13.84
CA ARG A 14 6.99 8.12 -12.61
C ARG A 14 6.80 7.19 -11.42
N LEU A 15 5.66 6.52 -11.32
CA LEU A 15 5.39 5.52 -10.29
C LEU A 15 6.15 4.20 -10.54
N GLY A 16 6.71 4.00 -11.73
CA GLY A 16 7.42 2.78 -12.10
C GLY A 16 6.48 1.59 -12.36
N ILE A 17 5.24 1.86 -12.81
CA ILE A 17 4.22 0.85 -13.07
C ILE A 17 3.71 0.93 -14.51
N ALA A 18 3.01 -0.11 -14.96
CA ALA A 18 2.35 -0.09 -16.27
C ALA A 18 1.17 0.90 -16.27
N VAL A 19 0.88 1.50 -17.43
CA VAL A 19 -0.27 2.41 -17.59
C VAL A 19 -1.60 1.69 -17.32
N SER A 20 -1.72 0.42 -17.69
CA SER A 20 -2.90 -0.41 -17.38
C SER A 20 -3.12 -0.55 -15.87
N THR A 21 -2.05 -0.88 -15.13
CA THR A 21 -2.08 -0.94 -13.66
C THR A 21 -2.49 0.40 -13.06
N PHE A 22 -2.03 1.51 -13.66
CA PHE A 22 -2.46 2.83 -13.21
C PHE A 22 -3.96 3.07 -13.41
N TYR A 23 -4.54 2.65 -14.54
CA TYR A 23 -6.00 2.73 -14.74
C TYR A 23 -6.76 1.83 -13.77
N GLU A 24 -6.25 0.63 -13.47
CA GLU A 24 -6.84 -0.24 -12.45
C GLU A 24 -6.82 0.43 -11.07
N TRP A 25 -5.72 1.09 -10.71
CA TRP A 25 -5.60 1.83 -9.45
C TRP A 25 -6.62 2.98 -9.37
N LEU A 26 -6.83 3.72 -10.47
CA LEU A 26 -7.87 4.75 -10.51
C LEU A 26 -9.26 4.15 -10.31
N SER A 27 -9.57 3.05 -11.00
CA SER A 27 -10.85 2.36 -10.85
C SER A 27 -11.08 1.82 -9.43
N GLN A 28 -10.05 1.25 -8.80
CA GLN A 28 -10.12 0.78 -7.41
C GLN A 28 -10.26 1.94 -6.44
N SER A 29 -9.60 3.07 -6.72
CA SER A 29 -9.69 4.27 -5.89
C SER A 29 -11.10 4.85 -5.93
N ASP A 30 -11.72 4.90 -7.10
CA ASP A 30 -13.11 5.35 -7.28
C ASP A 30 -14.11 4.46 -6.54
N ALA A 31 -13.84 3.15 -6.49
CA ALA A 31 -14.62 2.18 -5.72
C ALA A 31 -14.33 2.20 -4.20
N GLY A 32 -13.31 2.95 -3.75
CA GLY A 32 -12.87 2.96 -2.35
C GLY A 32 -12.11 1.70 -1.91
N GLU A 33 -11.65 0.89 -2.86
CA GLU A 33 -10.97 -0.40 -2.64
C GLU A 33 -9.44 -0.29 -2.78
N PHE A 34 -8.92 0.86 -3.23
CA PHE A 34 -7.49 1.02 -3.46
C PHE A 34 -6.71 1.10 -2.14
N VAL A 35 -5.77 0.18 -1.99
CA VAL A 35 -4.95 0.02 -0.79
C VAL A 35 -3.49 -0.09 -1.18
N ILE A 36 -2.63 0.74 -0.58
CA ILE A 36 -1.17 0.58 -0.65
C ILE A 36 -0.70 0.18 0.74
N ARG A 37 0.00 -0.96 0.84
CA ARG A 37 0.64 -1.42 2.09
C ARG A 37 -0.32 -1.51 3.29
N GLY A 38 -1.59 -1.86 3.06
CA GLY A 38 -2.61 -1.98 4.09
C GLY A 38 -3.29 -0.66 4.49
N GLN A 39 -2.94 0.45 3.84
CA GLN A 39 -3.59 1.75 4.03
C GLN A 39 -4.52 2.05 2.85
N ALA A 40 -5.78 2.34 3.14
CA ALA A 40 -6.74 2.81 2.14
C ALA A 40 -6.33 4.18 1.62
N ILE A 41 -6.27 4.34 0.31
CA ILE A 41 -5.82 5.56 -0.35
C ILE A 41 -6.80 5.96 -1.44
N THR A 42 -7.22 7.21 -1.42
CA THR A 42 -7.94 7.84 -2.53
C THR A 42 -6.94 8.59 -3.40
N ILE A 43 -6.93 8.33 -4.70
CA ILE A 43 -6.12 9.03 -5.70
C ILE A 43 -6.88 10.28 -6.16
N ARG A 44 -6.25 11.45 -6.05
CA ARG A 44 -6.83 12.73 -6.50
C ARG A 44 -6.42 13.01 -7.93
N TYR A 45 -7.41 13.12 -8.82
CA TYR A 45 -7.17 13.42 -10.23
C TYR A 45 -8.32 14.22 -10.84
N LEU A 46 -8.03 14.85 -11.96
CA LEU A 46 -8.99 15.57 -12.78
C LEU A 46 -9.27 14.75 -14.04
N GLN A 47 -10.55 14.56 -14.37
CA GLN A 47 -10.97 13.93 -15.62
C GLN A 47 -11.66 14.99 -16.50
N GLY A 48 -11.08 15.30 -17.66
CA GLY A 48 -11.59 16.37 -18.53
C GLY A 48 -11.89 15.90 -19.95
N GLY A 49 -13.11 16.12 -20.46
CA GLY A 49 -13.50 15.87 -21.85
C GLY A 49 -15.03 15.80 -22.04
N ARG A 50 -15.53 15.95 -23.28
CA ARG A 50 -16.97 15.76 -23.58
C ARG A 50 -17.30 14.26 -23.52
N ARG A 51 -18.35 13.89 -22.79
CA ARG A 51 -18.93 12.52 -22.75
C ARG A 51 -17.98 11.41 -22.22
N GLY A 52 -17.13 11.69 -21.23
CA GLY A 52 -16.39 10.63 -20.54
C GLY A 52 -15.14 10.09 -21.24
N GLN A 53 -14.77 10.58 -22.43
CA GLN A 53 -13.45 10.33 -23.06
C GLN A 53 -12.30 11.08 -22.35
N GLY A 54 -12.52 11.48 -21.10
CA GLY A 54 -11.82 12.59 -20.50
C GLY A 54 -10.38 12.25 -20.17
N ARG A 55 -9.44 12.99 -20.76
CA ARG A 55 -8.02 12.91 -20.46
C ARG A 55 -7.85 13.08 -18.94
N ILE A 56 -7.21 12.10 -18.31
CA ILE A 56 -6.87 12.18 -16.90
C ILE A 56 -5.66 13.11 -16.75
N ARG A 57 -5.75 14.00 -15.77
CA ARG A 57 -4.69 14.90 -15.33
C ARG A 57 -4.48 14.69 -13.84
N ILE A 58 -3.25 14.48 -13.44
CA ILE A 58 -2.86 14.24 -12.05
C ILE A 58 -1.76 15.19 -11.67
N ASP A 59 -1.96 15.86 -10.54
CA ASP A 59 -0.96 16.76 -9.99
C ASP A 59 0.30 15.99 -9.61
N GLU A 60 1.46 16.56 -9.91
CA GLU A 60 2.76 15.99 -9.58
C GLU A 60 2.92 15.66 -8.08
N SER A 61 2.40 16.51 -7.18
CA SER A 61 2.49 16.28 -5.73
C SER A 61 1.67 15.06 -5.28
N GLU A 62 0.62 14.71 -6.03
CA GLU A 62 -0.14 13.50 -5.77
C GLU A 62 0.68 12.25 -6.12
N ILE A 63 1.45 12.29 -7.20
CA ILE A 63 2.37 11.20 -7.54
C ILE A 63 3.44 11.04 -6.47
N ASP A 64 3.98 12.14 -5.96
CA ASP A 64 4.96 12.08 -4.88
C ASP A 64 4.36 11.50 -3.58
N ARG A 65 3.11 11.85 -3.26
CA ARG A 65 2.37 11.24 -2.14
C ARG A 65 2.20 9.73 -2.31
N LEU A 66 1.83 9.28 -3.51
CA LEU A 66 1.68 7.86 -3.82
C LEU A 66 3.03 7.12 -3.73
N LYS A 67 4.11 7.72 -4.22
CA LYS A 67 5.47 7.17 -4.08
C LYS A 67 5.87 6.99 -2.62
N GLU A 68 5.60 7.99 -1.78
CA GLU A 68 5.91 7.88 -0.36
C GLU A 68 5.07 6.78 0.31
N ALA A 69 3.81 6.61 -0.07
CA ALA A 69 2.98 5.48 0.39
C ALA A 69 3.52 4.11 -0.07
N MET A 70 4.11 4.03 -1.26
CA MET A 70 4.74 2.81 -1.78
C MET A 70 6.09 2.49 -1.09
N ARG A 71 6.69 3.45 -0.40
CA ARG A 71 8.04 3.33 0.13
C ARG A 71 8.13 2.22 1.16
N VAL A 72 9.10 1.32 0.95
CA VAL A 72 9.43 0.28 1.91
C VAL A 72 10.50 0.82 2.86
N PHE A 73 10.16 0.88 4.15
CA PHE A 73 11.14 1.01 5.21
C PHE A 73 11.44 -0.40 5.73
N PRO A 74 12.65 -0.95 5.51
CA PRO A 74 13.02 -2.24 6.05
C PRO A 74 12.89 -2.18 7.57
N GLN A 75 11.90 -2.87 8.13
CA GLN A 75 11.84 -3.00 9.58
C GLN A 75 12.97 -3.93 10.01
N PRO A 76 13.79 -3.53 11.00
CA PRO A 76 14.78 -4.44 11.56
C PRO A 76 14.04 -5.69 12.05
N GLN A 77 14.55 -6.85 11.65
CA GLN A 77 13.91 -8.12 11.95
C GLN A 77 13.65 -8.20 13.45
N PRO A 78 12.39 -8.43 13.89
CA PRO A 78 12.09 -8.47 15.31
C PRO A 78 12.95 -9.56 15.93
N ARG A 79 13.79 -9.18 16.90
CA ARG A 79 14.56 -10.15 17.67
C ARG A 79 13.57 -11.13 18.29
N ARG A 80 13.61 -12.39 17.83
CA ARG A 80 12.80 -13.45 18.44
C ARG A 80 13.11 -13.45 19.93
N ARG A 81 12.08 -13.26 20.76
CA ARG A 81 12.23 -13.51 22.19
C ARG A 81 12.58 -14.99 22.33
N PRO A 82 13.64 -15.34 23.07
CA PRO A 82 13.90 -16.74 23.36
C PRO A 82 12.66 -17.35 24.03
N PRO A 83 12.35 -18.63 23.77
CA PRO A 83 11.23 -19.29 24.43
C PRO A 83 11.43 -19.21 25.95
N VAL A 84 10.40 -18.74 26.67
CA VAL A 84 10.36 -18.75 28.13
C VAL A 84 10.44 -20.21 28.56
N GLN A 85 11.41 -20.55 29.41
CA GLN A 85 11.56 -21.92 29.90
C GLN A 85 10.39 -22.25 30.82
N LEU A 86 9.87 -23.47 30.71
CA LEU A 86 8.67 -23.93 31.46
C LEU A 86 8.81 -23.78 32.99
N ARG A 87 10.06 -23.67 33.49
CA ARG A 87 10.39 -23.48 34.92
C ARG A 87 9.93 -22.13 35.48
N ASP A 88 9.58 -21.17 34.62
CA ASP A 88 9.23 -19.80 34.99
C ASP A 88 7.71 -19.55 35.07
N PHE A 89 6.87 -20.59 35.02
CA PHE A 89 5.42 -20.49 35.18
C PHE A 89 4.98 -20.97 36.58
N PRO A 90 4.83 -20.08 37.57
CA PRO A 90 4.29 -20.45 38.87
C PRO A 90 2.81 -20.86 38.72
N GLY A 91 2.52 -22.15 38.88
CA GLY A 91 1.15 -22.69 38.89
C GLY A 91 0.80 -23.68 37.78
N ILE A 92 1.69 -23.90 36.79
CA ILE A 92 1.50 -24.97 35.79
C ILE A 92 2.35 -26.18 36.23
N THR A 93 1.73 -27.13 36.94
CA THR A 93 2.39 -28.34 37.46
C THR A 93 2.20 -29.57 36.59
N VAL A 94 1.43 -29.47 35.50
CA VAL A 94 1.10 -30.58 34.61
C VAL A 94 1.94 -30.53 33.33
N GLN A 95 2.41 -31.70 32.87
CA GLN A 95 3.01 -31.81 31.56
C GLN A 95 1.92 -31.61 30.51
N LEU A 96 2.07 -30.59 29.65
CA LEU A 96 1.23 -30.43 28.47
C LEU A 96 1.56 -31.57 27.49
N GLY A 97 0.59 -32.46 27.25
CA GLY A 97 0.71 -33.55 26.28
C GLY A 97 0.96 -33.01 24.87
N ARG A 98 1.69 -33.78 24.07
CA ARG A 98 1.82 -33.50 22.63
C ARG A 98 0.60 -34.09 21.92
N PRO A 99 0.08 -33.44 20.87
CA PRO A 99 -1.12 -33.89 20.15
C PRO A 99 -0.93 -35.15 19.29
N ASP A 100 0.10 -35.96 19.55
CA ASP A 100 0.41 -37.19 18.82
C ASP A 100 0.30 -38.47 19.70
N ASP A 101 -0.32 -38.36 20.89
CA ASP A 101 -0.72 -39.50 21.75
C ASP A 101 -2.25 -39.61 21.85
#